data_AF-A0A286ITG7-F1
#
_entry.id   AF-A0A286ITG7-F1
#
_cell.length_a   1.000
_cell.length_b   1.000
_cell.length_c   1.000
_cell.angle_alpha   90.00
_cell.angle_beta   90.00
_cell.angle_gamma   90.00
#
_symmetry.space_group_name_H-M   'P 1'
#
loop_
_entity.id
_entity.type
_entity.pdbx_description
1 polymer ?
#
loop_
_entity_poly.entity_id
_entity_poly.type
_entity_poly.pdbx_seq_one_letter_code
_entity_poly.pdbx_strand_id
1 'polypeptide(L)'
;METHPYATTNGFQKQLEMSEKEIQKGAFKSGGIWDEKTKTIICGTFPPLKEYNNRKGYIHYSSPKNKFWSHIDAIFDTRYYINTKEAYDVHHRIQNALKKIKFLINKEVGFVDIYTKIERKIEGSSKDDDLECVETIFENGIFESILKSDVNQIAFVYCLARNEFIKAIKEAYSVIPVVIREYKKDDITLEVKKVTIGNKVLFLSYCPIHGNIRDIHRRPALAKVIKGDFS
;
A
#
# COMPACT_ATOMS: atom_id res chain seq x y z
N MET A 1 -5.26 -7.22 -20.46
CA MET A 1 -5.48 -7.43 -19.02
C MET A 1 -4.16 -7.62 -18.26
N GLU A 2 -3.96 -6.84 -17.21
CA GLU A 2 -2.80 -6.92 -16.32
C GLU A 2 -3.21 -7.44 -14.94
N THR A 3 -2.38 -8.32 -14.35
CA THR A 3 -2.56 -8.84 -12.98
C THR A 3 -1.50 -8.26 -12.06
N HIS A 4 -1.89 -7.92 -10.82
CA HIS A 4 -0.96 -7.37 -9.84
C HIS A 4 0.26 -8.30 -9.63
N PRO A 5 1.51 -7.78 -9.58
CA PRO A 5 2.71 -8.60 -9.47
C PRO A 5 2.77 -9.46 -8.20
N TYR A 6 2.06 -9.06 -7.14
CA TYR A 6 1.93 -9.79 -5.87
C TYR A 6 0.57 -10.49 -5.71
N ALA A 7 -0.19 -10.70 -6.80
CA ALA A 7 -1.46 -11.43 -6.73
C ALA A 7 -1.30 -12.85 -6.17
N THR A 8 -0.11 -13.45 -6.32
CA THR A 8 0.24 -14.76 -5.73
C THR A 8 1.57 -14.65 -4.98
N THR A 9 1.84 -15.59 -4.08
CA THR A 9 3.14 -15.71 -3.40
C THR A 9 4.31 -15.95 -4.36
N ASN A 10 4.06 -16.56 -5.52
CA ASN A 10 5.05 -16.65 -6.62
C ASN A 10 5.50 -15.29 -7.14
N GLY A 11 4.70 -14.23 -6.91
CA GLY A 11 5.09 -12.85 -7.14
C GLY A 11 6.36 -12.45 -6.39
N PHE A 12 6.52 -12.90 -5.15
CA PHE A 12 7.73 -12.65 -4.35
C PHE A 12 8.95 -13.33 -4.94
N GLN A 13 8.84 -14.60 -5.35
CA GLN A 13 9.94 -15.30 -6.04
C GLN A 13 10.33 -14.56 -7.32
N LYS A 14 9.32 -14.16 -8.12
CA LYS A 14 9.53 -13.46 -9.38
C LYS A 14 10.12 -12.07 -9.19
N GLN A 15 9.78 -11.33 -8.14
CA GLN A 15 10.22 -9.95 -7.96
C GLN A 15 11.48 -9.82 -7.11
N LEU A 16 11.70 -10.70 -6.15
CA LEU A 16 12.69 -10.52 -5.09
C LEU A 16 13.73 -11.63 -5.02
N GLU A 17 13.63 -12.63 -5.91
CA GLU A 17 14.53 -13.80 -5.94
C GLU A 17 14.59 -14.56 -4.61
N MET A 18 13.51 -14.47 -3.81
CA MET A 18 13.37 -15.21 -2.56
C MET A 18 13.03 -16.66 -2.85
N SER A 19 13.63 -17.58 -2.07
CA SER A 19 13.26 -18.99 -2.09
C SER A 19 11.88 -19.22 -1.50
N GLU A 20 11.24 -20.35 -1.85
CA GLU A 20 9.97 -20.75 -1.25
C GLU A 20 10.06 -20.86 0.28
N LYS A 21 11.17 -21.38 0.80
CA LYS A 21 11.43 -21.49 2.24
C LYS A 21 11.43 -20.12 2.93
N GLU A 22 12.01 -19.09 2.31
CA GLU A 22 12.03 -17.73 2.85
C GLU A 22 10.64 -17.09 2.84
N ILE A 23 9.86 -17.34 1.78
CA ILE A 23 8.49 -16.83 1.65
C ILE A 23 7.59 -17.49 2.69
N GLN A 24 7.67 -18.81 2.84
CA GLN A 24 6.94 -19.57 3.86
C GLN A 24 7.31 -19.12 5.28
N LYS A 25 8.60 -18.92 5.56
CA LYS A 25 9.07 -18.43 6.85
C LYS A 25 8.54 -17.03 7.18
N GLY A 26 8.36 -16.18 6.17
CA GLY A 26 7.76 -14.85 6.32
C GLY A 26 6.23 -14.87 6.43
N ALA A 27 5.57 -16.02 6.24
CA ALA A 27 4.12 -16.17 6.23
C ALA A 27 3.40 -15.15 5.32
N PHE A 28 4.03 -14.77 4.20
CA PHE A 28 3.47 -13.79 3.27
C PHE A 28 2.17 -14.30 2.64
N LYS A 29 1.18 -13.43 2.57
CA LYS A 29 -0.13 -13.72 1.98
C LYS A 29 -0.21 -13.18 0.55
N SER A 30 -0.97 -13.88 -0.29
CA SER A 30 -1.29 -13.42 -1.64
C SER A 30 -2.04 -12.08 -1.62
N GLY A 31 -1.94 -11.34 -2.72
CA GLY A 31 -2.68 -10.07 -2.87
C GLY A 31 -1.93 -8.82 -2.41
N GLY A 32 -0.66 -8.94 -2.06
CA GLY A 32 0.12 -7.82 -1.55
C GLY A 32 1.40 -8.26 -0.87
N ILE A 33 1.93 -7.37 -0.03
CA ILE A 33 3.09 -7.61 0.84
C ILE A 33 2.62 -7.44 2.28
N TRP A 34 2.14 -8.51 2.89
CA TRP A 34 1.66 -8.54 4.28
C TRP A 34 1.68 -9.97 4.83
N ASP A 35 1.65 -10.09 6.15
CA ASP A 35 1.76 -11.34 6.90
C ASP A 35 0.78 -11.39 8.08
N GLU A 36 0.90 -12.42 8.93
CA GLU A 36 0.07 -12.62 10.12
C GLU A 36 0.25 -11.55 11.22
N LYS A 37 1.42 -10.89 11.27
CA LYS A 37 1.74 -9.88 12.30
C LYS A 37 1.32 -8.49 11.88
N THR A 38 1.03 -8.29 10.60
CA THR A 38 0.62 -7.00 10.04
C THR A 38 -0.61 -6.45 10.77
N LYS A 39 -0.50 -5.23 11.30
CA LYS A 39 -1.59 -4.48 11.95
C LYS A 39 -2.13 -3.36 11.06
N THR A 40 -1.28 -2.78 10.22
CA THR A 40 -1.62 -1.66 9.33
C THR A 40 -1.35 -2.05 7.88
N ILE A 41 -2.32 -1.86 7.00
CA ILE A 41 -2.12 -1.96 5.55
C ILE A 41 -2.08 -0.57 4.94
N ILE A 42 -1.07 -0.26 4.15
CA ILE A 42 -1.11 0.89 3.23
C ILE A 42 -1.70 0.40 1.91
N CYS A 43 -2.86 0.96 1.55
CA CYS A 43 -3.60 0.61 0.36
C CYS A 43 -3.37 1.62 -0.79
N GLY A 44 -2.77 1.16 -1.88
CA GLY A 44 -2.61 1.92 -3.12
C GLY A 44 -3.67 1.58 -4.17
N THR A 45 -3.52 2.13 -5.38
CA THR A 45 -4.47 1.93 -6.49
C THR A 45 -4.14 0.66 -7.29
N PHE A 46 -3.08 0.74 -8.10
CA PHE A 46 -2.47 -0.35 -8.88
C PHE A 46 -1.09 0.13 -9.35
N PRO A 47 -0.06 -0.72 -9.52
CA PRO A 47 1.25 -0.24 -9.92
C PRO A 47 1.33 0.15 -11.40
N PRO A 48 2.20 1.11 -11.75
CA PRO A 48 2.54 1.35 -13.15
C PRO A 48 3.26 0.15 -13.76
N LEU A 49 2.83 -0.28 -14.96
CA LEU A 49 3.37 -1.45 -15.66
C LEU A 49 4.91 -1.44 -15.73
N LYS A 50 5.50 -0.28 -16.06
CA LYS A 50 6.95 -0.08 -16.16
C LYS A 50 7.74 -0.31 -14.86
N GLU A 51 7.10 -0.40 -13.70
CA GLU A 51 7.79 -0.61 -12.42
C GLU A 51 7.98 -2.09 -12.10
N TYR A 52 7.15 -2.98 -12.65
CA TYR A 52 7.20 -4.42 -12.36
C TYR A 52 7.29 -5.33 -13.59
N ASN A 53 6.90 -4.85 -14.77
CA ASN A 53 7.04 -5.61 -16.01
C ASN A 53 8.50 -5.63 -16.44
N ASN A 54 9.07 -6.82 -16.63
CA ASN A 54 10.48 -7.04 -16.97
C ASN A 54 11.49 -6.34 -16.05
N ARG A 55 11.09 -5.95 -14.84
CA ARG A 55 11.95 -5.33 -13.83
C ARG A 55 11.81 -6.07 -12.51
N LYS A 56 12.91 -6.66 -12.05
CA LYS A 56 13.03 -7.25 -10.71
C LYS A 56 13.21 -6.16 -9.66
N GLY A 57 12.82 -6.46 -8.43
CA GLY A 57 12.91 -5.58 -7.26
C GLY A 57 11.75 -4.60 -7.13
N TYR A 58 10.61 -4.86 -7.79
CA TYR A 58 9.42 -4.05 -7.57
C TYR A 58 8.94 -4.19 -6.12
N ILE A 59 8.60 -3.07 -5.49
CA ILE A 59 7.83 -2.99 -4.26
C ILE A 59 6.94 -1.75 -4.38
N HIS A 60 5.82 -1.71 -3.67
CA HIS A 60 4.92 -0.56 -3.69
C HIS A 60 5.70 0.75 -3.56
N TYR A 61 5.36 1.70 -4.43
CA TYR A 61 5.96 3.03 -4.48
C TYR A 61 7.46 3.05 -4.86
N SER A 62 7.96 2.08 -5.63
CA SER A 62 9.37 1.96 -6.03
C SER A 62 9.93 3.12 -6.88
N SER A 63 9.08 3.87 -7.58
CA SER A 63 9.51 4.89 -8.52
C SER A 63 10.26 6.04 -7.82
N PRO A 64 11.40 6.53 -8.34
CA PRO A 64 12.12 7.69 -7.78
C PRO A 64 11.31 8.98 -7.75
N LYS A 65 10.22 9.05 -8.53
CA LYS A 65 9.27 10.18 -8.53
C LYS A 65 8.22 10.07 -7.42
N ASN A 66 8.06 8.90 -6.81
CA ASN A 66 7.15 8.68 -5.71
C ASN A 66 7.76 9.18 -4.39
N LYS A 67 6.98 9.90 -3.58
CA LYS A 67 7.45 10.54 -2.34
C LYS A 67 7.27 9.67 -1.09
N PHE A 68 6.64 8.50 -1.21
CA PHE A 68 6.36 7.65 -0.04
C PHE A 68 7.64 7.30 0.72
N TRP A 69 8.62 6.69 0.06
CA TRP A 69 9.85 6.24 0.72
C TRP A 69 10.75 7.38 1.19
N SER A 70 10.74 8.54 0.51
CA SER A 70 11.47 9.71 0.99
C SER A 70 10.82 10.33 2.23
N HIS A 71 9.51 10.20 2.39
CA HIS A 71 8.84 10.54 3.65
C HIS A 71 9.19 9.55 4.76
N ILE A 72 9.20 8.24 4.48
CA ILE A 72 9.63 7.22 5.45
C ILE A 72 11.06 7.48 5.93
N ASP A 73 11.99 7.73 5.02
CA ASP A 73 13.38 8.04 5.35
C ASP A 73 13.50 9.24 6.28
N ALA A 74 12.74 10.30 6.03
CA ALA A 74 12.75 11.48 6.88
C ALA A 74 12.08 11.26 8.26
N ILE A 75 11.12 10.34 8.38
CA ILE A 75 10.40 10.07 9.64
C ILE A 75 11.19 9.13 10.55
N PHE A 76 11.85 8.14 9.95
CA PHE A 76 12.48 7.02 10.67
C PHE A 76 14.00 7.01 10.59
N ASP A 77 14.61 8.05 10.00
CA ASP A 77 16.05 8.16 9.76
C ASP A 77 16.62 6.93 9.05
N THR A 78 16.01 6.61 7.89
CA THR A 78 16.38 5.45 7.06
C THR A 78 16.89 5.87 5.69
N ARG A 79 17.34 4.89 4.89
CA ARG A 79 17.78 5.09 3.50
C ARG A 79 17.17 4.03 2.57
N TYR A 80 15.88 4.20 2.28
CA TYR A 80 15.08 3.32 1.42
C TYR A 80 14.66 4.00 0.11
N TYR A 81 14.60 5.32 0.08
CA TYR A 81 14.47 6.08 -1.16
C TYR A 81 15.70 5.80 -2.03
N ILE A 82 15.45 5.60 -3.33
CA ILE A 82 16.50 5.44 -4.33
C ILE A 82 16.33 6.50 -5.40
N ASN A 83 17.44 7.05 -5.86
CA ASN A 83 17.43 8.00 -6.96
C ASN A 83 17.29 7.27 -8.32
N THR A 84 17.19 8.05 -9.40
CA THR A 84 17.04 7.51 -10.76
C THR A 84 18.17 6.56 -11.16
N LYS A 85 19.43 6.87 -10.82
CA LYS A 85 20.60 6.02 -11.15
C LYS A 85 20.52 4.68 -10.44
N GLU A 86 20.26 4.70 -9.13
CA GLU A 86 20.07 3.50 -8.30
C GLU A 86 18.88 2.64 -8.77
N ALA A 87 17.83 3.26 -9.33
CA ALA A 87 16.66 2.54 -9.85
C ALA A 87 16.92 1.79 -11.18
N TYR A 88 18.01 2.05 -11.89
CA TYR A 88 18.40 1.29 -13.08
C TYR A 88 19.19 0.03 -12.75
N ASP A 89 19.87 -0.03 -11.60
CA ASP A 89 20.63 -1.19 -11.15
C ASP A 89 19.71 -2.26 -10.52
N VAL A 90 19.67 -3.44 -11.14
CA VAL A 90 18.79 -4.55 -10.70
C VAL A 90 19.16 -5.09 -9.33
N HIS A 91 20.45 -5.24 -9.03
CA HIS A 91 20.91 -5.75 -7.74
C HIS A 91 20.61 -4.74 -6.64
N HIS A 92 20.85 -3.46 -6.92
CA HIS A 92 20.49 -2.39 -6.00
C HIS A 92 18.98 -2.38 -5.70
N ARG A 93 18.13 -2.49 -6.73
CA ARG A 93 16.67 -2.54 -6.55
C ARG A 93 16.22 -3.70 -5.66
N ILE A 94 16.71 -4.92 -5.93
CA ILE A 94 16.35 -6.11 -5.13
C ILE A 94 16.79 -5.92 -3.68
N GLN A 95 18.05 -5.52 -3.46
CA GLN A 95 18.56 -5.29 -2.11
C GLN A 95 17.77 -4.21 -1.36
N ASN A 96 17.39 -3.13 -2.04
CA ASN A 96 16.56 -2.08 -1.45
C ASN A 96 15.14 -2.57 -1.14
N ALA A 97 14.53 -3.37 -2.02
CA ALA A 97 13.21 -3.96 -1.79
C ALA A 97 13.22 -4.89 -0.55
N LEU A 98 14.26 -5.71 -0.38
CA LEU A 98 14.43 -6.56 0.80
C LEU A 98 14.61 -5.75 2.08
N LYS A 99 15.35 -4.64 2.05
CA LYS A 99 15.47 -3.72 3.20
C LYS A 99 14.11 -3.11 3.58
N LYS A 100 13.32 -2.69 2.57
CA LYS A 100 11.96 -2.17 2.78
C LYS A 100 11.04 -3.22 3.38
N ILE A 101 11.10 -4.47 2.92
CA ILE A 101 10.30 -5.56 3.49
C ILE A 101 10.65 -5.82 4.95
N LYS A 102 11.94 -5.81 5.31
CA LYS A 102 12.37 -5.91 6.71
C LYS A 102 11.82 -4.77 7.55
N PHE A 103 11.83 -3.54 7.03
CA PHE A 103 11.21 -2.40 7.71
C PHE A 103 9.71 -2.60 7.92
N LEU A 104 8.99 -3.03 6.89
CA LEU A 104 7.55 -3.29 6.93
C LEU A 104 7.19 -4.31 8.02
N ILE A 105 7.89 -5.45 8.04
CA ILE A 105 7.71 -6.49 9.07
C ILE A 105 7.96 -5.91 10.47
N ASN A 106 9.07 -5.19 10.65
CA ASN A 106 9.44 -4.59 11.94
C ASN A 106 8.44 -3.52 12.43
N LYS A 107 7.70 -2.90 11.50
CA LYS A 107 6.67 -1.91 11.80
C LYS A 107 5.25 -2.50 11.80
N GLU A 108 5.11 -3.80 11.56
CA GLU A 108 3.81 -4.47 11.40
C GLU A 108 2.94 -3.79 10.33
N VAL A 109 3.59 -3.30 9.26
CA VAL A 109 2.95 -2.63 8.12
C VAL A 109 2.99 -3.54 6.91
N GLY A 110 1.89 -3.62 6.18
CA GLY A 110 1.80 -4.29 4.89
C GLY A 110 1.39 -3.34 3.76
N PHE A 111 1.48 -3.83 2.53
CA PHE A 111 0.97 -3.17 1.35
C PHE A 111 -0.03 -4.05 0.61
N VAL A 112 -1.08 -3.42 0.11
CA VAL A 112 -2.06 -3.99 -0.81
C VAL A 112 -2.43 -2.90 -1.82
N ASP A 113 -2.81 -3.25 -3.02
CA ASP A 113 -3.44 -2.33 -3.97
C ASP A 113 -4.91 -2.73 -4.13
N ILE A 114 -5.83 -1.76 -4.18
CA ILE A 114 -7.27 -2.02 -4.23
C ILE A 114 -7.64 -2.83 -5.47
N TYR A 115 -7.01 -2.55 -6.61
CA TYR A 115 -7.18 -3.29 -7.83
C TYR A 115 -6.19 -4.45 -7.88
N THR A 116 -6.68 -5.62 -8.24
CA THR A 116 -5.88 -6.85 -8.36
C THR A 116 -5.72 -7.25 -9.81
N LYS A 117 -6.67 -6.85 -10.67
CA LYS A 117 -6.59 -6.91 -12.13
C LYS A 117 -7.19 -5.66 -12.76
N ILE A 118 -6.55 -5.21 -13.84
CA ILE A 118 -6.97 -4.03 -14.60
C ILE A 118 -6.86 -4.24 -16.10
N GLU A 119 -7.49 -3.34 -16.84
CA GLU A 119 -7.12 -2.99 -18.21
C GLU A 119 -6.64 -1.53 -18.25
N ARG A 120 -5.81 -1.20 -19.25
CA ARG A 120 -5.37 0.18 -19.49
C ARG A 120 -5.99 0.67 -20.78
N LYS A 121 -6.67 1.81 -20.72
CA LYS A 121 -7.20 2.52 -21.90
C LYS A 121 -6.07 2.92 -22.86
N ILE A 122 -4.92 3.28 -22.30
CA ILE A 122 -3.72 3.67 -23.02
C ILE A 122 -2.57 2.75 -22.61
N GLU A 123 -1.99 2.06 -23.59
CA GLU A 123 -0.88 1.14 -23.38
C GLU A 123 0.29 1.82 -22.66
N GLY A 124 0.78 1.19 -21.59
CA GLY A 124 1.93 1.67 -20.82
C GLY A 124 1.69 2.92 -19.96
N SER A 125 0.47 3.47 -19.93
CA SER A 125 0.17 4.64 -19.10
C SER A 125 0.37 4.35 -17.61
N SER A 126 0.88 5.34 -16.88
CA SER A 126 1.02 5.30 -15.43
C SER A 126 0.00 6.17 -14.71
N LYS A 127 -1.03 6.66 -15.42
CA LYS A 127 -2.08 7.51 -14.83
C LYS A 127 -3.23 6.64 -14.35
N ASP A 128 -3.78 7.03 -13.21
CA ASP A 128 -4.92 6.37 -12.60
C ASP A 128 -6.20 6.49 -13.46
N ASP A 129 -6.40 7.62 -14.17
CA ASP A 129 -7.58 7.84 -15.04
C ASP A 129 -7.64 6.90 -16.26
N ASP A 130 -6.49 6.34 -16.63
CA ASP A 130 -6.35 5.40 -17.74
C ASP A 130 -6.58 3.94 -17.30
N LEU A 131 -6.86 3.70 -16.01
CA LEU A 131 -7.16 2.38 -15.47
C LEU A 131 -8.64 2.05 -15.62
N GLU A 132 -8.91 0.81 -15.99
CA GLU A 132 -10.24 0.19 -15.93
C GLU A 132 -10.15 -1.01 -14.98
N CYS A 133 -10.95 -0.98 -13.92
CA CYS A 133 -10.97 -2.04 -12.91
C CYS A 133 -11.63 -3.30 -13.47
N VAL A 134 -10.93 -4.43 -13.39
CA VAL A 134 -11.48 -5.76 -13.72
C VAL A 134 -11.78 -6.56 -12.45
N GLU A 135 -10.92 -6.46 -11.44
CA GLU A 135 -11.05 -7.19 -10.17
C GLU A 135 -10.42 -6.35 -9.05
N THR A 136 -11.10 -6.31 -7.89
CA THR A 136 -10.58 -5.71 -6.66
C THR A 136 -10.24 -6.77 -5.62
N ILE A 137 -9.70 -6.33 -4.49
CA ILE A 137 -9.44 -7.19 -3.33
C ILE A 137 -10.71 -7.77 -2.68
N PHE A 138 -11.90 -7.24 -3.01
CA PHE A 138 -13.18 -7.71 -2.48
C PHE A 138 -13.68 -8.93 -3.26
N GLU A 139 -13.47 -9.00 -4.58
CA GLU A 139 -13.94 -10.14 -5.38
C GLU A 139 -13.04 -11.37 -5.25
N ASN A 140 -11.76 -11.19 -4.89
CA ASN A 140 -10.78 -12.29 -4.89
C ASN A 140 -10.39 -12.83 -3.51
N GLY A 141 -11.11 -12.46 -2.45
CA GLY A 141 -10.92 -13.04 -1.11
C GLY A 141 -9.81 -12.40 -0.28
N ILE A 142 -9.09 -11.40 -0.81
CA ILE A 142 -8.01 -10.72 -0.08
C ILE A 142 -8.60 -9.92 1.09
N PHE A 143 -9.69 -9.18 0.87
CA PHE A 143 -10.29 -8.38 1.94
C PHE A 143 -10.89 -9.25 3.05
N GLU A 144 -11.52 -10.37 2.72
CA GLU A 144 -11.98 -11.37 3.70
C GLU A 144 -10.82 -11.91 4.54
N SER A 145 -9.66 -12.11 3.91
CA SER A 145 -8.45 -12.53 4.61
C SER A 145 -7.94 -11.45 5.57
N ILE A 146 -8.08 -10.17 5.20
CA ILE A 146 -7.76 -9.02 6.08
C ILE A 146 -8.75 -8.95 7.25
N LEU A 147 -10.05 -9.18 7.01
CA LEU A 147 -11.06 -9.17 8.07
C LEU A 147 -10.82 -10.26 9.12
N LYS A 148 -10.24 -11.40 8.72
CA LYS A 148 -9.88 -12.53 9.60
C LYS A 148 -8.49 -12.42 10.23
N SER A 149 -7.71 -11.39 9.89
CA SER A 149 -6.37 -11.19 10.44
C SER A 149 -6.38 -10.22 11.62
N ASP A 150 -5.19 -9.91 12.13
CA ASP A 150 -4.98 -8.89 13.17
C ASP A 150 -4.96 -7.45 12.65
N VAL A 151 -5.06 -7.25 11.32
CA VAL A 151 -5.09 -5.91 10.72
C VAL A 151 -6.26 -5.13 11.29
N ASN A 152 -6.00 -3.97 11.88
CA ASN A 152 -7.03 -3.09 12.44
C ASN A 152 -7.06 -1.72 11.74
N GLN A 153 -6.13 -1.47 10.82
CA GLN A 153 -6.01 -0.21 10.11
C GLN A 153 -5.72 -0.41 8.63
N ILE A 154 -6.40 0.35 7.79
CA ILE A 154 -6.11 0.48 6.36
C ILE A 154 -5.92 1.97 6.07
N ALA A 155 -4.76 2.31 5.53
CA ALA A 155 -4.38 3.69 5.26
C ALA A 155 -4.21 3.93 3.76
N PHE A 156 -4.80 5.00 3.28
CA PHE A 156 -4.77 5.40 1.89
C PHE A 156 -3.87 6.63 1.74
N VAL A 157 -2.92 6.53 0.82
CA VAL A 157 -2.01 7.63 0.46
C VAL A 157 -2.39 8.31 -0.87
N TYR A 158 -3.41 7.77 -1.56
CA TYR A 158 -4.03 8.31 -2.77
C TYR A 158 -5.55 8.34 -2.64
N CYS A 159 -6.18 9.34 -3.26
CA CYS A 159 -7.63 9.56 -3.16
C CYS A 159 -8.45 8.51 -3.91
N LEU A 160 -7.97 8.02 -5.06
CA LEU A 160 -8.70 7.02 -5.85
C LEU A 160 -8.85 5.72 -5.05
N ALA A 161 -7.74 5.15 -4.58
CA ALA A 161 -7.76 3.95 -3.74
C ALA A 161 -8.73 4.08 -2.55
N ARG A 162 -8.71 5.23 -1.85
CA ARG A 162 -9.64 5.51 -0.76
C ARG A 162 -11.10 5.48 -1.21
N ASN A 163 -11.44 6.19 -2.28
CA ASN A 163 -12.81 6.34 -2.74
C ASN A 163 -13.39 4.99 -3.19
N GLU A 164 -12.62 4.25 -3.96
CA GLU A 164 -12.98 2.91 -4.45
C GLU A 164 -13.19 1.95 -3.30
N PHE A 165 -12.30 1.96 -2.31
CA PHE A 165 -12.42 1.12 -1.13
C PHE A 165 -13.67 1.44 -0.30
N ILE A 166 -13.97 2.73 -0.08
CA ILE A 166 -15.18 3.16 0.64
C ILE A 166 -16.45 2.75 -0.12
N LYS A 167 -16.45 2.90 -1.45
CA LYS A 167 -17.55 2.47 -2.31
C LYS A 167 -17.76 0.96 -2.19
N ALA A 168 -16.71 0.17 -2.35
CA ALA A 168 -16.75 -1.29 -2.26
C ALA A 168 -17.23 -1.78 -0.88
N ILE A 169 -16.80 -1.15 0.21
CA ILE A 169 -17.32 -1.47 1.55
C ILE A 169 -18.83 -1.24 1.63
N LYS A 170 -19.32 -0.12 1.12
CA LYS A 170 -20.75 0.22 1.15
C LYS A 170 -21.56 -0.80 0.36
N GLU A 171 -21.08 -1.20 -0.80
CA GLU A 171 -21.73 -2.15 -1.69
C GLU A 171 -21.72 -3.57 -1.09
N ALA A 172 -20.57 -4.05 -0.62
CA ALA A 172 -20.40 -5.42 -0.14
C ALA A 172 -21.03 -5.69 1.24
N TYR A 173 -21.01 -4.69 2.14
CA TYR A 173 -21.42 -4.90 3.53
C TYR A 173 -22.59 -4.01 3.98
N SER A 174 -23.08 -3.10 3.13
CA SER A 174 -24.10 -2.11 3.51
C SER A 174 -23.72 -1.26 4.73
N VAL A 175 -22.41 -1.06 4.95
CA VAL A 175 -21.87 -0.26 6.06
C VAL A 175 -21.33 1.07 5.54
N ILE A 176 -21.56 2.15 6.29
CA ILE A 176 -21.01 3.47 6.00
C ILE A 176 -19.92 3.78 7.03
N PRO A 177 -18.65 3.97 6.61
CA PRO A 177 -17.60 4.40 7.53
C PRO A 177 -17.90 5.77 8.15
N VAL A 178 -17.76 5.88 9.47
CA VAL A 178 -18.05 7.10 10.24
C VAL A 178 -16.74 7.83 10.53
N VAL A 179 -16.67 9.12 10.23
CA VAL A 179 -15.52 9.96 10.59
C VAL A 179 -15.44 10.05 12.11
N ILE A 180 -14.31 9.66 12.69
CA ILE A 180 -14.08 9.72 14.14
C ILE A 180 -13.03 10.75 14.53
N ARG A 181 -12.13 11.11 13.59
CA ARG A 181 -11.12 12.15 13.78
C ARG A 181 -10.81 12.84 12.46
N GLU A 182 -10.70 14.15 12.51
CA GLU A 182 -10.08 14.96 11.46
C GLU A 182 -9.01 15.81 12.11
N TYR A 183 -7.76 15.61 11.71
CA TYR A 183 -6.68 16.50 12.10
C TYR A 183 -6.67 17.65 11.09
N LYS A 184 -6.88 18.86 11.61
CA LYS A 184 -6.71 20.14 10.88
C LYS A 184 -5.84 21.13 11.67
N LYS A 185 -5.40 20.73 12.87
CA LYS A 185 -4.54 21.52 13.75
C LYS A 185 -3.08 21.36 13.28
N ASP A 186 -2.33 22.46 13.26
CA ASP A 186 -0.92 22.50 12.87
C ASP A 186 -0.67 21.92 11.44
N ASP A 187 -1.66 22.10 10.55
CA ASP A 187 -1.65 21.72 9.12
C ASP A 187 -1.52 20.20 8.81
N ILE A 188 -1.72 19.31 9.78
CA ILE A 188 -1.67 17.85 9.57
C ILE A 188 -2.89 17.38 8.77
N THR A 189 -2.74 17.01 7.50
CA THR A 189 -3.86 16.45 6.71
C THR A 189 -4.04 14.95 6.99
N LEU A 190 -4.90 14.61 7.96
CA LEU A 190 -5.27 13.23 8.30
C LEU A 190 -6.77 13.12 8.63
N GLU A 191 -7.47 12.25 7.91
CA GLU A 191 -8.84 11.85 8.22
C GLU A 191 -8.84 10.40 8.69
N VAL A 192 -9.55 10.09 9.78
CA VAL A 192 -9.74 8.72 10.28
C VAL A 192 -11.22 8.42 10.36
N LYS A 193 -11.64 7.38 9.63
CA LYS A 193 -12.97 6.79 9.73
C LYS A 193 -12.91 5.46 10.46
N LYS A 194 -13.97 5.15 11.21
CA LYS A 194 -14.21 3.84 11.79
C LYS A 194 -15.26 3.11 10.96
N VAL A 195 -15.01 1.84 10.69
CA VAL A 195 -15.98 0.93 10.10
C VAL A 195 -16.05 -0.35 10.95
N THR A 196 -17.26 -0.87 11.15
CA THR A 196 -17.48 -2.15 11.84
C THR A 196 -18.13 -3.11 10.87
N ILE A 197 -17.51 -4.25 10.62
CA ILE A 197 -17.99 -5.31 9.72
C ILE A 197 -18.06 -6.61 10.53
N GLY A 198 -19.28 -7.07 10.83
CA GLY A 198 -19.49 -8.12 11.82
C GLY A 198 -18.87 -7.74 13.18
N ASN A 199 -17.95 -8.57 13.69
CA ASN A 199 -17.22 -8.30 14.93
C ASN A 199 -15.90 -7.54 14.72
N LYS A 200 -15.52 -7.27 13.47
CA LYS A 200 -14.25 -6.63 13.14
C LYS A 200 -14.42 -5.12 13.12
N VAL A 201 -13.55 -4.42 13.86
CA VAL A 201 -13.41 -2.96 13.76
C VAL A 201 -12.18 -2.65 12.92
N LEU A 202 -12.34 -1.79 11.92
CA LEU A 202 -11.25 -1.26 11.12
C LEU A 202 -11.23 0.28 11.17
N PHE A 203 -10.03 0.83 11.19
CA PHE A 203 -9.77 2.26 11.04
C PHE A 203 -9.28 2.54 9.61
N LEU A 204 -10.02 3.36 8.89
CA LEU A 204 -9.71 3.79 7.54
C LEU A 204 -9.08 5.18 7.61
N SER A 205 -7.78 5.29 7.34
CA SER A 205 -7.05 6.55 7.43
C SER A 205 -6.74 7.09 6.04
N TYR A 206 -6.91 8.39 5.81
CA TYR A 206 -6.46 9.05 4.58
C TYR A 206 -5.35 10.05 4.90
N CYS A 207 -4.17 9.83 4.34
CA CYS A 207 -2.97 10.65 4.56
C CYS A 207 -2.23 10.88 3.22
N PRO A 208 -2.63 11.89 2.43
CA PRO A 208 -2.08 12.10 1.10
C PRO A 208 -0.58 12.41 1.13
N ILE A 209 0.18 11.79 0.23
CA ILE A 209 1.63 12.03 0.07
C ILE A 209 1.98 12.96 -1.11
N HIS A 210 1.03 13.23 -2.02
CA HIS A 210 1.18 14.10 -3.20
C HIS A 210 0.28 15.35 -3.15
N GLY A 211 0.75 16.49 -3.69
CA GLY A 211 0.06 17.82 -3.68
C GLY A 211 0.95 19.04 -3.34
N ASN A 212 0.31 20.20 -3.12
CA ASN A 212 0.85 21.57 -3.26
C ASN A 212 1.93 21.98 -2.23
N ILE A 213 2.84 22.90 -2.59
CA ILE A 213 4.13 23.18 -1.93
C ILE A 213 4.06 23.90 -0.57
N ARG A 214 2.87 24.33 -0.14
CA ARG A 214 2.60 24.84 1.22
C ARG A 214 2.37 23.71 2.24
N ASP A 215 2.44 22.46 1.81
CA ASP A 215 2.00 21.27 2.56
C ASP A 215 3.20 20.45 3.08
N ILE A 216 4.04 21.07 3.93
CA ILE A 216 5.22 20.45 4.58
C ILE A 216 4.78 19.43 5.67
N HIS A 217 3.48 19.28 5.90
CA HIS A 217 2.84 18.71 7.10
C HIS A 217 2.35 17.26 6.93
N ARG A 218 2.79 16.57 5.86
CA ARG A 218 2.38 15.20 5.53
C ARG A 218 3.16 14.12 6.26
N ARG A 219 4.39 14.44 6.68
CA ARG A 219 5.23 13.51 7.45
C ARG A 219 4.64 13.17 8.81
N PRO A 220 4.13 14.14 9.61
CA PRO A 220 3.42 13.84 10.86
C PRO A 220 2.20 12.92 10.68
N ALA A 221 1.38 13.15 9.64
CA ALA A 221 0.21 12.31 9.34
C ALA A 221 0.65 10.86 9.04
N LEU A 222 1.60 10.69 8.12
CA LEU A 222 2.13 9.37 7.78
C LEU A 222 2.82 8.72 8.98
N ALA A 223 3.52 9.49 9.81
CA ALA A 223 4.16 8.97 11.03
C ALA A 223 3.13 8.42 12.02
N LYS A 224 2.02 9.13 12.25
CA LYS A 224 0.92 8.65 13.11
C LYS A 224 0.33 7.35 12.58
N VAL A 225 0.06 7.30 11.28
CA VAL A 225 -0.46 6.13 10.57
C VAL A 225 0.47 4.92 10.70
N ILE A 226 1.78 5.08 10.46
CA ILE A 226 2.75 3.98 10.53
C ILE A 226 3.00 3.55 11.97
N LYS A 227 2.95 4.46 12.94
CA LYS A 227 3.12 4.14 14.37
C LYS A 227 1.85 3.57 15.02
N GLY A 228 0.70 3.61 14.34
CA GLY A 228 -0.59 3.25 14.93
C GLY A 228 -1.01 4.18 16.08
N ASP A 229 -0.44 5.38 16.16
CA ASP A 229 -0.63 6.31 17.26
C ASP A 229 -1.63 7.41 16.88
N PHE A 230 -2.90 7.08 17.10
CA PHE A 230 -3.99 8.04 17.08
C PHE A 230 -4.37 8.51 18.48
N SER A 231 -3.55 8.33 19.51
CA SER A 231 -3.85 8.90 20.83
C SER A 231 -3.88 10.42 20.77
#